data_AF-A0A2E4JPT2-F1
#
_entry.id   AF-A0A2E4JPT2-F1
#
_cell.length_a   1.000
_cell.length_b   1.000
_cell.length_c   1.000
_cell.angle_alpha   90.00
_cell.angle_beta   90.00
_cell.angle_gamma   90.00
#
_symmetry.space_group_name_H-M   'P 1'
#
loop_
_entity.id
_entity.type
_entity.pdbx_description
1 polymer ?
#
loop_
_entity_poly.entity_id
_entity_poly.type
_entity_poly.pdbx_seq_one_letter_code
_entity_poly.pdbx_strand_id
1 'polypeptide(L)' 'MEWIRNLNDGKVEAILEDYEINVSRVIEWCCTGSPEANVDNIKLEYESYMEKFNNFTVSY' A
#
# COMPACT_ATOMS: atom_id res chain seq x y z
N MET A 1 4.52 -5.24 -9.54
CA MET A 1 3.35 -4.53 -10.09
C MET A 1 2.76 -3.91 -8.86
N GLU A 2 2.82 -2.60 -8.77
CA GLU A 2 2.16 -1.90 -7.69
C GLU A 2 0.63 -2.01 -7.89
N TRP A 3 -0.13 -2.17 -6.80
CA TRP A 3 -1.59 -2.21 -6.85
C TRP A 3 -2.18 -1.84 -5.50
N ILE A 4 -3.44 -1.42 -5.51
CA ILE A 4 -4.24 -1.17 -4.31
C ILE A 4 -5.57 -1.88 -4.50
N ARG A 5 -6.02 -2.62 -3.49
CA ARG A 5 -7.27 -3.38 -3.55
C ARG A 5 -8.02 -3.31 -2.23
N ASN A 6 -9.33 -3.10 -2.34
CA ASN A 6 -10.24 -3.28 -1.22
C ASN A 6 -10.66 -4.74 -1.14
N LEU A 7 -10.55 -5.32 0.04
CA LEU A 7 -11.02 -6.66 0.33
C LEU A 7 -12.44 -6.62 0.89
N ASN A 8 -13.21 -7.67 0.62
CA ASN A 8 -14.60 -7.78 1.08
C ASN A 8 -14.73 -7.87 2.61
N ASP A 9 -13.62 -8.07 3.34
CA ASP A 9 -13.57 -8.10 4.80
C ASP A 9 -13.28 -6.72 5.42
N GLY A 10 -13.24 -5.65 4.60
CA GLY A 10 -13.03 -4.27 5.04
C GLY A 10 -11.55 -3.86 5.11
N LYS A 11 -10.62 -4.76 4.76
CA LYS A 11 -9.19 -4.43 4.68
C LYS A 11 -8.83 -3.80 3.34
N VAL A 12 -7.74 -3.04 3.36
CA VAL A 12 -7.07 -2.56 2.16
C VAL A 12 -5.69 -3.21 2.08
N GLU A 13 -5.36 -3.75 0.92
CA GLU A 13 -4.01 -4.25 0.62
C GLU A 13 -3.39 -3.36 -0.46
N ALA A 14 -2.10 -3.07 -0.30
CA ALA A 14 -1.34 -2.28 -1.25
C ALA A 14 0.07 -2.86 -1.45
N ILE A 15 0.50 -2.91 -2.70
CA ILE A 15 1.90 -3.14 -3.08
C ILE A 15 2.42 -1.84 -3.67
N LEU A 16 3.52 -1.34 -3.10
CA LEU A 16 4.19 -0.10 -3.48
C LEU A 16 5.68 -0.41 -3.72
N GLU A 17 6.24 0.17 -4.78
CA GLU A 17 7.61 0.00 -5.24
C GLU A 17 8.12 1.36 -5.72
N ASP A 18 8.76 2.10 -4.81
CA ASP A 18 9.39 3.38 -5.09
C ASP A 18 10.60 3.55 -4.14
N TYR A 19 11.31 4.66 -4.25
CA TYR A 19 12.31 5.07 -3.26
C TYR A 19 11.72 5.03 -1.85
N GLU A 20 12.51 4.55 -0.90
CA GLU A 20 12.10 4.39 0.51
C GLU A 20 11.39 5.63 1.06
N ILE A 21 11.91 6.82 0.76
CA ILE A 21 11.33 8.11 1.19
C ILE A 21 9.87 8.31 0.72
N ASN A 22 9.53 7.85 -0.49
CA ASN A 22 8.18 7.97 -1.05
C ASN A 22 7.26 6.94 -0.43
N VAL A 23 7.73 5.69 -0.32
CA VAL A 23 6.97 4.59 0.31
C VAL A 23 6.68 4.90 1.78
N SER A 24 7.66 5.39 2.54
CA SER A 24 7.49 5.76 3.94
C SER A 24 6.42 6.84 4.14
N ARG A 25 6.37 7.85 3.24
CA ARG A 25 5.33 8.90 3.30
C ARG A 25 3.93 8.34 3.07
N VAL A 26 3.78 7.39 2.15
CA VAL A 26 2.48 6.75 1.90
C VAL A 26 2.07 5.91 3.11
N ILE A 27 3.01 5.18 3.72
CA ILE A 27 2.77 4.41 4.95
C ILE A 27 2.31 5.33 6.09
N GLU A 28 3.00 6.46 6.32
CA GLU A 28 2.60 7.43 7.35
C GLU A 28 1.19 8.00 7.11
N TRP A 29 0.85 8.25 5.84
CA TRP A 29 -0.50 8.69 5.48
C TRP A 29 -1.54 7.60 5.76
N CYS A 30 -1.25 6.34 5.42
CA CYS A 30 -2.12 5.20 5.72
C CYS A 30 -2.33 5.00 7.22
N CYS A 31 -1.35 5.32 8.08
CA CYS A 31 -1.50 5.31 9.54
C CYS A 31 -2.52 6.33 10.05
N THR A 32 -2.64 7.47 9.35
CA THR A 32 -3.61 8.52 9.71
C THR A 32 -4.99 8.21 9.14
N GLY A 33 -5.03 7.58 7.97
CA GLY A 33 -6.27 7.31 7.23
C GLY A 33 -6.89 8.57 6.61
N SER A 34 -7.93 8.37 5.81
CA SER A 34 -8.80 9.46 5.37
C SER A 34 -9.69 9.94 6.53
N PRO A 35 -10.32 11.12 6.44
CA PRO A 35 -11.10 11.68 7.56
C PRO A 35 -12.21 10.78 8.12
N GLU A 36 -12.71 9.84 7.31
CA GLU A 36 -13.74 8.86 7.66
C GLU A 36 -13.18 7.45 7.94
N ALA A 37 -11.86 7.26 7.82
CA ALA A 37 -11.22 5.98 8.07
C ALA A 37 -10.86 5.84 9.54
N ASN A 38 -11.09 4.63 10.09
CA ASN A 38 -10.56 4.22 11.37
C ASN A 38 -9.59 3.07 11.13
N VAL A 39 -8.31 3.29 11.44
CA VAL A 39 -7.23 2.35 11.12
C VAL A 39 -6.83 1.61 12.39
N ASP A 40 -7.34 0.39 12.56
CA ASP A 40 -7.07 -0.42 13.76
C ASP A 40 -5.66 -1.03 13.76
N ASN A 41 -5.12 -1.37 12.59
CA ASN A 41 -3.83 -2.04 12.48
C ASN A 41 -3.21 -1.91 11.08
N ILE A 42 -1.89 -1.81 11.00
CA ILE A 42 -1.12 -1.82 9.75
C ILE A 42 -0.08 -2.93 9.83
N LYS A 43 0.01 -3.74 8.76
CA LYS A 43 1.06 -4.73 8.56
C LYS A 43 1.93 -4.32 7.38
N LEU A 44 3.24 -4.29 7.59
CA LEU A 44 4.23 -3.95 6.58
C LEU A 44 5.11 -5.16 6.32
N GLU A 45 5.22 -5.55 5.05
CA GLU A 45 6.15 -6.58 4.59
C GLU A 45 7.07 -5.94 3.54
N TYR A 46 8.36 -5.89 3.84
CA TYR A 46 9.38 -5.37 2.94
C TYR A 46 9.99 -6.53 2.16
N GLU A 47 9.85 -6.50 0.84
CA GLU A 47 10.57 -7.42 -0.05
C GLU A 47 11.75 -6.74 -0.73
N SER A 48 12.78 -7.52 -1.07
CA SER A 48 13.92 -7.02 -1.83
C SER A 48 13.47 -6.65 -3.23
N TYR A 49 13.86 -5.46 -3.71
CA TYR A 49 13.59 -4.97 -5.07
C TYR A 49 13.88 -6.07 -6.10
N MET A 50 12.82 -6.70 -6.62
CA MET A 50 12.92 -7.55 -7.79
C MET A 50 12.58 -6.68 -8.97
N GLU A 51 13.53 -6.51 -9.89
CA GLU A 51 13.49 -5.78 -11.16
C GLU A 51 12.41 -6.32 -12.15
N LYS A 52 11.24 -6.72 -11.65
CA LYS A 52 10.29 -7.61 -12.32
C LYS A 52 9.06 -6.92 -12.87
N PHE A 53 8.81 -5.63 -12.59
CA PHE A 53 7.48 -5.09 -12.85
C PHE A 53 7.43 -3.62 -13.28
N ASN A 54 7.28 -3.38 -14.59
CA ASN A 54 7.16 -2.04 -15.19
C ASN A 54 5.76 -1.40 -15.17
N ASN A 55 4.74 -2.02 -14.53
CA ASN A 55 3.34 -1.56 -14.62
C ASN A 55 2.61 -1.54 -13.26
N PHE A 56 1.87 -0.45 -13.00
CA PHE A 56 0.86 -0.28 -11.93
C PHE A 56 -0.54 -0.64 -12.46
N THR A 57 -1.33 -1.41 -11.71
CA THR A 57 -2.73 -1.73 -12.08
C THR A 57 -3.66 -1.62 -10.88
N VAL A 58 -4.79 -0.92 -11.02
CA VAL A 58 -5.87 -0.91 -10.03
C VAL A 58 -6.94 -1.91 -10.46
N SER A 59 -7.23 -2.89 -9.61
CA SER A 59 -8.26 -3.91 -9.84
C SER A 59 -9.43 -3.74 -8.86
N TYR A 60 -10.64 -3.66 -9.42
CA TYR A 60 -11.92 -3.50 -8.71
C TYR A 60 -12.41 -4.82 -8.09
#